data_AF-A0A966TKF6-F1
#
_entry.id   AF-A0A966TKF6-F1
#
_cell.length_a   1.000
_cell.length_b   1.000
_cell.length_c   1.000
_cell.angle_alpha   90.00
_cell.angle_beta   90.00
_cell.angle_gamma   90.00
#
_symmetry.space_group_name_H-M   'P 1'
#
loop_
_entity.id
_entity.type
_entity.pdbx_description
1 polymer ?
#
loop_
_entity_poly.entity_id
_entity_poly.type
_entity_poly.pdbx_seq_one_letter_code
_entity_poly.pdbx_strand_id
1 'polypeptide(L)'
;LRGGESIFYFRVAPRYLIFIGHLLLGENDTLIALVWVSLGFAAALYLGARFADRYSGLQNCLVGIFVSFICLIFIGDQTIVAFGFFVSSEYPTWLTLFALSAYLLSPKPEHRTWPIALMAGLLASMVQFRPNSVFVALALLPLLLSRKVQRENSKLAALQISSAITTFLIIVALSLIHNLFYGANFVIFTPAPSSDNYYFRVEDLLSSDGVGAALARIWTQLASLMYWRLPNDPSQHPLPGRQP
;
A
#
# COMPACT_ATOMS: atom_id res chain seq x y z
N LEU A 1 2.14 5.98 21.67
CA LEU A 1 2.31 6.72 20.40
C LEU A 1 3.76 7.15 20.11
N ARG A 2 4.54 7.65 21.09
CA ARG A 2 5.96 8.04 20.84
C ARG A 2 6.90 6.86 20.59
N GLY A 3 6.69 5.70 21.21
CA GLY A 3 7.47 4.49 20.92
C GLY A 3 8.99 4.68 20.98
N GLY A 4 9.48 5.61 21.80
CA GLY A 4 10.91 5.91 21.98
C GLY A 4 11.55 6.87 20.98
N GLU A 5 10.86 7.34 19.93
CA GLU A 5 11.44 8.20 18.89
C GLU A 5 10.60 9.47 18.66
N SER A 6 11.25 10.63 18.49
CA SER A 6 10.59 11.91 18.19
C SER A 6 10.31 12.12 16.70
N ILE A 7 11.02 11.39 15.84
CA ILE A 7 10.90 11.40 14.38
C ILE A 7 10.75 9.95 13.93
N PHE A 8 9.76 9.65 13.09
CA PHE A 8 9.59 8.29 12.61
C PHE A 8 10.64 7.93 11.56
N TYR A 9 11.68 7.22 11.95
CA TYR A 9 12.67 6.69 11.00
C TYR A 9 12.19 5.41 10.28
N PHE A 10 11.08 4.80 10.73
CA PHE A 10 10.54 3.58 10.13
C PHE A 10 9.01 3.46 10.26
N ARG A 11 8.37 3.05 9.14
CA ARG A 11 6.98 2.55 8.97
C ARG A 11 6.02 2.96 10.10
N VAL A 12 5.30 4.05 9.86
CA VAL A 12 4.43 4.70 10.85
C VAL A 12 3.12 3.94 11.08
N ALA A 13 2.54 3.40 10.01
CA ALA A 13 1.21 2.82 10.06
C ALA A 13 1.04 1.56 10.92
N PRO A 14 2.02 0.62 11.04
CA PRO A 14 1.91 -0.50 11.96
C PRO A 14 1.65 -0.09 13.40
N ARG A 15 2.29 1.00 13.89
CA ARG A 15 2.10 1.50 15.26
C ARG A 15 0.66 1.99 15.48
N TYR A 16 0.09 2.70 14.50
CA TYR A 16 -1.31 3.13 14.54
C TYR A 16 -2.26 1.94 14.47
N LEU A 17 -1.95 0.94 13.65
CA LEU A 17 -2.77 -0.25 13.51
C LEU A 17 -2.83 -1.08 14.79
N ILE A 18 -1.69 -1.31 15.44
CA ILE A 18 -1.61 -2.02 16.71
C ILE A 18 -2.38 -1.24 17.78
N PHE A 19 -2.18 0.08 17.86
CA PHE A 19 -2.92 0.93 18.81
C PHE A 19 -4.44 0.85 18.60
N ILE A 20 -4.92 0.93 17.35
CA ILE A 20 -6.35 0.79 17.04
C ILE A 20 -6.83 -0.62 17.36
N GLY A 21 -6.02 -1.65 17.07
CA GLY A 21 -6.32 -3.04 17.40
C GLY A 21 -6.52 -3.22 18.91
N HIS A 22 -5.59 -2.72 19.72
CA HIS A 22 -5.70 -2.77 21.18
C HIS A 22 -6.85 -1.94 21.72
N LEU A 23 -7.16 -0.80 21.09
CA LEU A 23 -8.31 0.02 21.47
C LEU A 23 -9.65 -0.71 21.25
N LEU A 24 -9.75 -1.51 20.17
CA LEU A 24 -10.98 -2.19 19.78
C LEU A 24 -11.15 -3.59 20.43
N LEU A 25 -10.05 -4.33 20.56
CA LEU A 25 -10.06 -5.75 20.94
C LEU A 25 -9.34 -6.01 22.28
N GLY A 26 -8.85 -4.96 22.95
CA GLY A 26 -8.01 -5.07 24.14
C GLY A 26 -6.61 -5.58 23.83
N GLU A 27 -5.83 -5.89 24.85
CA GLU A 27 -4.44 -6.39 24.75
C GLU A 27 -4.36 -7.87 24.31
N ASN A 28 -5.26 -8.30 23.41
CA ASN A 28 -5.30 -9.66 22.89
C ASN A 28 -4.66 -9.73 21.49
N ASP A 29 -3.33 -9.79 21.46
CA ASP A 29 -2.54 -9.83 20.23
C ASP A 29 -2.92 -11.00 19.32
N THR A 30 -3.23 -12.16 19.90
CA THR A 30 -3.66 -13.35 19.15
C THR A 30 -4.98 -13.11 18.44
N LEU A 31 -5.95 -12.46 19.11
CA LEU A 31 -7.24 -12.13 18.50
C LEU A 31 -7.08 -11.10 17.38
N ILE A 32 -6.26 -10.07 17.61
CA ILE A 32 -5.95 -9.05 16.59
C ILE A 32 -5.33 -9.71 15.36
N ALA A 33 -4.34 -10.57 15.57
CA ALA A 33 -3.70 -11.31 14.50
C ALA A 33 -4.68 -12.22 13.74
N LEU A 34 -5.53 -12.95 14.44
CA LEU A 34 -6.54 -13.82 13.83
C LEU A 34 -7.51 -13.02 12.95
N VAL A 35 -7.90 -11.81 13.37
CA VAL A 35 -8.73 -10.90 12.58
C VAL A 35 -7.99 -10.48 11.31
N TRP A 36 -6.72 -10.07 11.39
CA TRP A 36 -5.92 -9.70 10.20
C TRP A 36 -5.76 -10.86 9.23
N VAL A 37 -5.43 -12.05 9.74
CA VAL A 37 -5.30 -13.27 8.94
C VAL A 37 -6.63 -13.56 8.22
N SER A 38 -7.74 -13.54 8.96
CA SER A 38 -9.08 -13.77 8.41
C SER A 38 -9.49 -12.74 7.35
N LEU A 39 -9.16 -11.46 7.57
CA LEU A 39 -9.41 -10.40 6.59
C LEU A 39 -8.63 -10.64 5.29
N GLY A 40 -7.38 -11.12 5.37
CA GLY A 40 -6.57 -11.44 4.18
C GLY A 40 -7.18 -12.56 3.36
N PHE A 41 -7.59 -13.65 4.03
CA PHE A 41 -8.32 -14.74 3.39
C PHE A 41 -9.63 -14.24 2.75
N ALA A 42 -10.40 -13.42 3.46
CA ALA A 42 -11.64 -12.85 2.94
C ALA A 42 -11.40 -11.97 1.70
N ALA A 43 -10.36 -11.14 1.71
CA ALA A 43 -10.02 -10.29 0.56
C ALA A 43 -9.56 -11.12 -0.66
N ALA A 44 -8.78 -12.18 -0.45
CA ALA A 44 -8.36 -13.09 -1.51
C ALA A 44 -9.58 -13.82 -2.14
N LEU A 45 -10.47 -14.37 -1.31
CA LEU A 45 -11.69 -15.02 -1.77
C LEU A 45 -12.61 -14.03 -2.50
N TYR A 46 -12.76 -12.82 -1.97
CA TYR A 46 -13.55 -11.77 -2.60
C TYR A 46 -12.98 -11.37 -3.96
N LEU A 47 -11.66 -11.26 -4.11
CA LEU A 47 -11.01 -11.00 -5.39
C LEU A 47 -11.31 -12.10 -6.42
N GLY A 48 -11.17 -13.37 -6.03
CA GLY A 48 -11.46 -14.49 -6.90
C GLY A 48 -12.92 -14.58 -7.32
N ALA A 49 -13.84 -14.35 -6.38
CA ALA A 49 -15.26 -14.27 -6.67
C ALA A 49 -15.56 -13.15 -7.69
N ARG A 50 -14.93 -11.98 -7.55
CA ARG A 50 -15.08 -10.88 -8.50
C ARG A 50 -14.52 -11.21 -9.89
N PHE A 51 -13.43 -11.97 -9.97
CA PHE A 51 -12.93 -12.47 -11.25
C PHE A 51 -13.93 -13.42 -11.92
N ALA A 52 -14.48 -14.37 -11.17
CA ALA A 52 -15.47 -15.31 -11.67
C ALA A 52 -16.77 -14.61 -12.11
N ASP A 53 -17.24 -13.61 -11.36
CA ASP A 53 -18.45 -12.83 -11.69
C ASP A 53 -18.25 -11.96 -12.95
N ARG A 54 -17.06 -11.39 -13.12
CA ARG A 54 -16.80 -10.40 -14.18
C ARG A 54 -16.83 -11.01 -15.57
N TYR A 55 -16.42 -12.27 -15.67
CA TYR A 55 -16.18 -12.96 -16.92
C TYR A 55 -17.00 -14.25 -16.94
N SER A 56 -18.08 -14.29 -17.72
CA SER A 56 -18.91 -15.48 -17.85
C SER A 56 -18.18 -16.60 -18.61
N GLY A 57 -18.38 -17.85 -18.19
CA GLY A 57 -17.85 -19.05 -18.85
C GLY A 57 -16.93 -19.90 -17.97
N LEU A 58 -16.84 -21.19 -18.30
CA LEU A 58 -16.08 -22.18 -17.53
C LEU A 58 -14.59 -21.81 -17.41
N GLN A 59 -13.97 -21.35 -18.51
CA GLN A 59 -12.55 -20.96 -18.53
C GLN A 59 -12.26 -19.81 -17.56
N ASN A 60 -13.17 -18.84 -17.48
CA ASN A 60 -13.02 -17.68 -16.60
C ASN A 60 -13.27 -18.04 -15.13
N CYS A 61 -14.20 -18.96 -14.86
CA CYS A 61 -14.38 -19.55 -13.55
C CYS A 61 -13.09 -20.29 -13.11
N LEU A 62 -12.48 -21.07 -14.00
CA LEU A 62 -11.20 -21.75 -13.73
C LEU A 62 -10.06 -20.75 -13.45
N VAL A 63 -9.99 -19.64 -14.20
CA VAL A 63 -9.02 -18.56 -13.91
C VAL A 63 -9.31 -17.92 -12.55
N GLY A 64 -10.56 -17.65 -12.20
CA GLY A 64 -10.94 -17.13 -10.89
C GLY A 64 -10.57 -18.08 -9.74
N ILE A 65 -10.81 -19.38 -9.91
CA ILE A 65 -10.39 -20.43 -8.96
C ILE A 65 -8.86 -20.47 -8.85
N PHE A 66 -8.16 -20.42 -9.98
CA PHE A 66 -6.69 -20.42 -10.00
C PHE A 66 -6.11 -19.19 -9.30
N VAL A 67 -6.64 -17.98 -9.57
CA VAL A 67 -6.23 -16.75 -8.89
C VAL A 67 -6.50 -16.83 -7.39
N SER A 68 -7.70 -17.29 -6.98
CA SER A 68 -8.01 -17.55 -5.57
C SER A 68 -6.99 -18.50 -4.96
N PHE A 69 -6.73 -19.64 -5.61
CA PHE A 69 -5.83 -20.66 -5.10
C PHE A 69 -4.41 -20.11 -4.87
N ILE A 70 -3.87 -19.36 -5.83
CA ILE A 70 -2.56 -18.70 -5.69
C ILE A 70 -2.59 -17.66 -4.54
N CYS A 71 -3.61 -16.81 -4.47
CA CYS A 71 -3.73 -15.83 -3.38
C CYS A 71 -3.87 -16.49 -2.00
N LEU A 72 -4.60 -17.61 -1.92
CA LEU A 72 -4.80 -18.37 -0.69
C LEU A 72 -3.51 -19.08 -0.24
N ILE A 73 -2.74 -19.66 -1.16
CA ILE A 73 -1.42 -20.21 -0.85
C ILE A 73 -0.51 -19.08 -0.33
N PHE A 74 -0.52 -17.95 -1.04
CA PHE A 74 0.34 -16.82 -0.68
C PHE A 74 -0.01 -16.26 0.72
N ILE A 75 -1.29 -16.10 1.04
CA ILE A 75 -1.74 -15.65 2.37
C ILE A 75 -1.58 -16.73 3.44
N GLY A 76 -1.73 -18.00 3.07
CA GLY A 76 -1.64 -19.14 3.97
C GLY A 76 -0.22 -19.66 4.23
N ASP A 77 0.79 -19.13 3.53
CA ASP A 77 2.19 -19.43 3.80
C ASP A 77 2.56 -19.04 5.23
N GLN A 78 3.33 -19.89 5.91
CA GLN A 78 3.67 -19.72 7.33
C GLN A 78 4.41 -18.40 7.60
N THR A 79 5.27 -17.96 6.67
CA THR A 79 6.00 -16.69 6.77
C THR A 79 5.04 -15.51 6.67
N ILE A 80 4.07 -15.61 5.76
CA ILE A 80 3.08 -14.57 5.52
C ILE A 80 2.09 -14.46 6.67
N VAL A 81 1.61 -15.60 7.16
CA VAL A 81 0.77 -15.64 8.35
C VAL A 81 1.52 -15.05 9.54
N ALA A 82 2.80 -15.38 9.75
CA ALA A 82 3.62 -14.79 10.80
C ALA A 82 3.71 -13.26 10.67
N PHE A 83 3.84 -12.72 9.44
CA PHE A 83 3.75 -11.27 9.21
C PHE A 83 2.39 -10.68 9.57
N GLY A 84 1.30 -11.40 9.39
CA GLY A 84 -0.02 -11.03 9.90
C GLY A 84 -0.06 -10.93 11.43
N PHE A 85 0.57 -11.88 12.13
CA PHE A 85 0.68 -11.87 13.60
C PHE A 85 1.53 -10.73 14.14
N PHE A 86 2.57 -10.31 13.42
CA PHE A 86 3.39 -9.16 13.80
C PHE A 86 2.88 -7.83 13.26
N VAL A 87 1.73 -7.82 12.55
CA VAL A 87 1.21 -6.64 11.83
C VAL A 87 2.32 -5.97 11.01
N SER A 88 3.19 -6.80 10.40
CA SER A 88 4.24 -6.33 9.51
C SER A 88 3.59 -5.58 8.37
N SER A 89 4.15 -4.44 7.98
CA SER A 89 3.60 -3.55 6.95
C SER A 89 3.28 -4.25 5.62
N GLU A 90 3.91 -5.40 5.36
CA GLU A 90 3.70 -6.22 4.16
C GLU A 90 2.29 -6.79 4.10
N TYR A 91 1.80 -7.30 5.22
CA TYR A 91 0.51 -7.98 5.28
C TYR A 91 -0.69 -7.03 5.02
N PRO A 92 -0.82 -5.86 5.69
CA PRO A 92 -1.86 -4.87 5.37
C PRO A 92 -1.76 -4.32 3.93
N THR A 93 -0.54 -4.25 3.37
CA THR A 93 -0.33 -3.82 1.98
C THR A 93 -0.99 -4.79 1.01
N TRP A 94 -0.83 -6.11 1.21
CA TRP A 94 -1.43 -7.14 0.36
C TRP A 94 -2.93 -7.21 0.50
N LEU A 95 -3.44 -7.12 1.74
CA LEU A 95 -4.87 -7.00 2.00
C LEU A 95 -5.48 -5.86 1.19
N THR A 96 -4.82 -4.69 1.21
CA THR A 96 -5.28 -3.52 0.48
C THR A 96 -5.27 -3.73 -1.03
N LEU A 97 -4.20 -4.33 -1.57
CA LEU A 97 -4.10 -4.64 -3.00
C LEU A 97 -5.19 -5.60 -3.47
N PHE A 98 -5.49 -6.66 -2.69
CA PHE A 98 -6.56 -7.59 -3.03
C PHE A 98 -7.93 -6.94 -2.96
N ALA A 99 -8.22 -6.20 -1.88
CA ALA A 99 -9.48 -5.50 -1.72
C ALA A 99 -9.72 -4.45 -2.83
N LEU A 100 -8.70 -3.66 -3.16
CA LEU A 100 -8.78 -2.63 -4.21
C LEU A 100 -8.93 -3.27 -5.60
N SER A 101 -8.17 -4.32 -5.89
CA SER A 101 -8.28 -5.04 -7.17
C SER A 101 -9.68 -5.62 -7.34
N ALA A 102 -10.22 -6.25 -6.28
CA ALA A 102 -11.57 -6.80 -6.28
C ALA A 102 -12.63 -5.71 -6.49
N TYR A 103 -12.44 -4.55 -5.85
CA TYR A 103 -13.30 -3.39 -6.03
C TYR A 103 -13.26 -2.90 -7.48
N LEU A 104 -12.07 -2.72 -8.06
CA LEU A 104 -11.86 -2.24 -9.44
C LEU A 104 -12.44 -3.17 -10.50
N LEU A 105 -12.46 -4.49 -10.27
CA LEU A 105 -13.02 -5.46 -11.20
C LEU A 105 -14.53 -5.33 -11.40
N SER A 106 -15.26 -4.79 -10.42
CA SER A 106 -16.70 -4.58 -10.59
C SER A 106 -16.95 -3.57 -11.73
N PRO A 107 -17.77 -3.90 -12.74
CA PRO A 107 -17.91 -3.06 -13.93
C PRO A 107 -18.79 -1.82 -13.68
N LYS A 108 -19.59 -1.83 -12.61
CA LYS A 108 -20.54 -0.77 -12.33
C LYS A 108 -19.84 0.41 -11.64
N PRO A 109 -20.11 1.66 -12.06
CA PRO A 109 -19.78 2.85 -11.27
C PRO A 109 -20.41 2.75 -9.89
N GLU A 110 -19.78 3.38 -8.90
CA GLU A 110 -20.31 3.44 -7.55
C GLU A 110 -21.15 4.72 -7.40
N HIS A 111 -22.34 4.58 -6.83
CA HIS A 111 -23.27 5.70 -6.60
C HIS A 111 -23.00 6.40 -5.27
N ARG A 112 -22.34 5.71 -4.34
CA ARG A 112 -22.05 6.22 -2.99
C ARG A 112 -20.68 6.88 -2.96
N THR A 113 -20.54 7.96 -2.20
CA THR A 113 -19.26 8.66 -2.03
C THR A 113 -18.31 7.91 -1.10
N TRP A 114 -18.83 7.34 -0.02
CA TRP A 114 -18.02 6.75 1.04
C TRP A 114 -17.15 5.55 0.60
N PRO A 115 -17.56 4.63 -0.31
CA PRO A 115 -16.70 3.51 -0.70
C PRO A 115 -15.48 3.99 -1.49
N ILE A 116 -15.65 4.99 -2.35
CA ILE A 116 -14.54 5.56 -3.13
C ILE A 116 -13.56 6.25 -2.19
N ALA A 117 -14.07 7.03 -1.23
CA ALA A 117 -13.24 7.67 -0.21
C ALA A 117 -12.50 6.64 0.66
N LEU A 118 -13.18 5.55 1.07
CA LEU A 118 -12.57 4.46 1.81
C LEU A 118 -11.45 3.79 1.02
N MET A 119 -11.67 3.46 -0.26
CA MET A 119 -10.64 2.86 -1.11
C MET A 119 -9.46 3.80 -1.33
N ALA A 120 -9.70 5.10 -1.51
CA ALA A 120 -8.63 6.10 -1.57
C ALA A 120 -7.86 6.19 -0.25
N GLY A 121 -8.54 6.08 0.89
CA GLY A 121 -7.90 6.06 2.19
C GLY A 121 -7.07 4.81 2.47
N LEU A 122 -7.56 3.63 2.06
CA LEU A 122 -6.76 2.39 2.11
C LEU A 122 -5.53 2.50 1.21
N LEU A 123 -5.67 3.08 0.02
CA LEU A 123 -4.54 3.29 -0.89
C LEU A 123 -3.50 4.27 -0.30
N ALA A 124 -3.95 5.33 0.36
CA ALA A 124 -3.07 6.26 1.07
C ALA A 124 -2.37 5.61 2.28
N SER A 125 -3.06 4.71 2.99
CA SER A 125 -2.48 4.03 4.14
C SER A 125 -1.35 3.08 3.73
N MET A 126 -1.38 2.49 2.53
CA MET A 126 -0.24 1.72 1.97
C MET A 126 1.05 2.54 1.96
N VAL A 127 0.97 3.83 1.64
CA VAL A 127 2.13 4.73 1.64
C VAL A 127 2.67 4.90 3.06
N GLN A 128 1.80 4.91 4.07
CA GLN A 128 2.18 4.99 5.48
C GLN A 128 2.82 3.69 6.00
N PHE A 129 2.43 2.54 5.44
CA PHE A 129 3.07 1.24 5.70
C PHE A 129 4.43 1.14 5.00
N ARG A 130 4.50 1.62 3.78
CA ARG A 130 5.60 1.48 2.84
C ARG A 130 5.71 2.74 1.99
N PRO A 131 6.56 3.71 2.35
CA PRO A 131 6.68 4.98 1.61
C PRO A 131 7.04 4.78 0.13
N ASN A 132 7.78 3.71 -0.17
CA ASN A 132 8.13 3.32 -1.54
C ASN A 132 6.92 2.89 -2.39
N SER A 133 5.76 2.60 -1.78
CA SER A 133 4.50 2.35 -2.50
C SER A 133 3.79 3.63 -2.96
N VAL A 134 4.34 4.82 -2.71
CA VAL A 134 3.76 6.10 -3.15
C VAL A 134 3.48 6.13 -4.65
N PHE A 135 4.37 5.59 -5.49
CA PHE A 135 4.14 5.54 -6.94
C PHE A 135 3.01 4.60 -7.33
N VAL A 136 2.90 3.46 -6.66
CA VAL A 136 1.80 2.52 -6.86
C VAL A 136 0.48 3.18 -6.46
N ALA A 137 0.46 3.88 -5.33
CA ALA A 137 -0.70 4.64 -4.88
C ALA A 137 -1.08 5.76 -5.87
N LEU A 138 -0.11 6.52 -6.37
CA LEU A 138 -0.34 7.56 -7.36
C LEU A 138 -0.79 7.02 -8.72
N ALA A 139 -0.39 5.80 -9.10
CA ALA A 139 -0.86 5.15 -10.32
C ALA A 139 -2.29 4.57 -10.17
N LEU A 140 -2.60 4.00 -9.01
CA LEU A 140 -3.89 3.36 -8.76
C LEU A 140 -5.01 4.35 -8.42
N LEU A 141 -4.70 5.54 -7.88
CA LEU A 141 -5.70 6.55 -7.55
C LEU A 141 -6.44 7.06 -8.80
N PRO A 142 -5.78 7.49 -9.90
CA PRO A 142 -6.46 7.83 -11.15
C PRO A 142 -7.25 6.66 -11.76
N LEU A 143 -6.75 5.43 -11.61
CA LEU A 143 -7.46 4.24 -12.08
C LEU A 143 -8.78 4.04 -11.30
N LEU A 144 -8.74 4.19 -9.97
CA LEU A 144 -9.93 4.18 -9.12
C LEU A 144 -10.92 5.26 -9.54
N LEU A 145 -10.48 6.50 -9.68
CA LEU A 145 -11.36 7.62 -10.04
C LEU A 145 -11.94 7.46 -11.45
N SER A 146 -11.14 6.98 -12.41
CA SER A 146 -11.61 6.80 -13.80
C SER A 146 -12.63 5.68 -13.94
N ARG A 147 -12.50 4.59 -13.16
CA ARG A 147 -13.38 3.42 -13.25
C ARG A 147 -14.65 3.52 -12.39
N LYS A 148 -14.58 4.20 -11.23
CA LYS A 148 -15.63 4.10 -10.19
C LYS A 148 -16.47 5.33 -9.99
N VAL A 149 -15.99 6.50 -10.39
CA VAL A 149 -16.77 7.74 -10.25
C VAL A 149 -17.94 7.73 -11.24
N GLN A 150 -19.13 8.08 -10.76
CA GLN A 150 -20.31 8.19 -11.61
C GLN A 150 -20.31 9.51 -12.39
N ARG A 151 -19.77 9.48 -13.62
CA ARG A 151 -19.58 10.68 -14.45
C ARG A 151 -20.86 11.25 -15.06
N GLU A 152 -21.96 10.50 -15.07
CA GLU A 152 -23.26 10.96 -15.60
C GLU A 152 -23.83 12.12 -14.78
N ASN A 153 -23.51 12.19 -13.48
CA ASN A 153 -23.93 13.27 -12.60
C ASN A 153 -22.72 14.09 -12.17
N SER A 154 -22.52 15.25 -12.79
CA SER A 154 -21.34 16.10 -12.56
C SER A 154 -21.17 16.55 -11.09
N LYS A 155 -22.27 16.82 -10.39
CA LYS A 155 -22.23 17.20 -8.96
C LYS A 155 -21.77 16.05 -8.09
N LEU A 156 -22.34 14.86 -8.31
CA LEU A 156 -21.96 13.66 -7.58
C LEU A 156 -20.52 13.25 -7.90
N ALA A 157 -20.12 13.32 -9.17
CA ALA A 157 -18.75 13.04 -9.60
C ALA A 157 -17.74 13.97 -8.90
N ALA A 158 -18.02 15.27 -8.86
CA ALA A 158 -17.18 16.24 -8.18
C ALA A 158 -17.05 15.93 -6.68
N LEU A 159 -18.16 15.56 -6.02
CA LEU A 159 -18.15 15.17 -4.61
C LEU A 159 -17.35 13.88 -4.36
N GLN A 160 -17.48 12.87 -5.25
CA GLN A 160 -16.73 11.62 -5.17
C GLN A 160 -15.23 11.85 -5.35
N ILE A 161 -14.85 12.64 -6.35
CA ILE A 161 -13.46 12.98 -6.63
C ILE A 161 -12.88 13.81 -5.48
N SER A 162 -13.56 14.87 -5.05
CA SER A 162 -13.08 15.74 -3.99
C SER A 162 -12.96 14.99 -2.67
N SER A 163 -13.94 14.15 -2.32
CA SER A 163 -13.88 13.32 -1.12
C SER A 163 -12.71 12.33 -1.18
N ALA A 164 -12.50 11.64 -2.29
CA ALA A 164 -11.40 10.69 -2.45
C ALA A 164 -10.03 11.36 -2.37
N ILE A 165 -9.83 12.48 -3.07
CA ILE A 165 -8.58 13.25 -3.04
C ILE A 165 -8.33 13.80 -1.63
N THR A 166 -9.35 14.35 -0.99
CA THR A 166 -9.24 14.91 0.37
C THR A 166 -8.86 13.82 1.37
N THR A 167 -9.54 12.67 1.34
CA THR A 167 -9.21 11.53 2.20
C THR A 167 -7.78 11.02 1.95
N PHE A 168 -7.38 10.91 0.69
CA PHE A 168 -6.03 10.48 0.32
C PHE A 168 -4.97 11.45 0.88
N LEU A 169 -5.14 12.75 0.66
CA LEU A 169 -4.20 13.78 1.11
C LEU A 169 -4.12 13.85 2.64
N ILE A 170 -5.25 13.76 3.35
CA ILE A 170 -5.27 13.76 4.82
C ILE A 170 -4.47 12.59 5.37
N ILE A 171 -4.65 11.38 4.81
CA ILE A 171 -3.96 10.19 5.30
C ILE A 171 -2.47 10.21 4.93
N VAL A 172 -2.09 10.68 3.74
CA VAL A 172 -0.68 10.88 3.38
C VAL A 172 -0.02 11.94 4.26
N ALA A 173 -0.73 13.01 4.60
CA ALA A 173 -0.23 14.08 5.47
C ALA A 173 -0.08 13.65 6.94
N LEU A 174 -0.62 12.50 7.36
CA LEU A 174 -0.57 12.06 8.76
C LEU A 174 0.86 11.89 9.27
N SER A 175 1.77 11.38 8.44
CA SER A 175 3.20 11.29 8.77
C SER A 175 3.85 12.66 8.92
N LEU A 176 3.52 13.60 8.03
CA LEU A 176 4.00 14.99 8.11
C LEU A 176 3.50 15.67 9.39
N ILE A 177 2.22 15.53 9.73
CA ILE A 177 1.64 16.07 10.97
C ILE A 177 2.36 15.51 12.19
N HIS A 178 2.63 14.20 12.21
CA HIS A 178 3.38 13.58 13.29
C HIS A 178 4.80 14.14 13.41
N ASN A 179 5.52 14.24 12.30
CA ASN A 179 6.90 14.71 12.26
C ASN A 179 7.01 16.19 12.66
N LEU A 180 6.02 17.01 12.32
CA LEU A 180 5.94 18.40 12.78
C LEU A 180 5.63 18.48 14.27
N PHE A 181 4.67 17.70 14.77
CA PHE A 181 4.23 17.78 16.16
C PHE A 181 5.26 17.23 17.16
N TYR A 182 5.94 16.13 16.81
CA TYR A 182 6.88 15.47 17.72
C TYR A 182 8.35 15.77 17.42
N GLY A 183 8.70 16.06 16.17
CA GLY A 183 10.07 16.23 15.72
C GLY A 183 10.44 17.65 15.24
N ALA A 184 9.47 18.58 15.18
CA ALA A 184 9.62 19.94 14.64
C ALA A 184 10.26 19.99 13.24
N ASN A 185 10.17 18.90 12.46
CA ASN A 185 10.83 18.75 11.17
C ASN A 185 9.79 18.60 10.06
N PHE A 186 9.94 19.38 8.98
CA PHE A 186 9.10 19.29 7.79
C PHE A 186 9.61 18.17 6.87
N VAL A 187 9.33 16.93 7.26
CA VAL A 187 9.69 15.73 6.49
C VAL A 187 8.45 14.86 6.36
N ILE A 188 8.05 14.53 5.13
CA ILE A 188 6.84 13.69 4.91
C ILE A 188 7.15 12.22 5.18
N PHE A 189 8.29 11.74 4.67
CA PHE A 189 8.78 10.38 4.90
C PHE A 189 10.27 10.43 5.21
N THR A 190 10.65 9.93 6.38
CA THR A 190 12.05 9.83 6.79
C THR A 190 12.63 8.52 6.22
N PRO A 191 13.80 8.55 5.57
CA PRO A 191 14.41 7.34 5.04
C PRO A 191 14.92 6.45 6.18
N ALA A 192 14.83 5.13 5.98
CA ALA A 192 15.34 4.16 6.94
C ALA A 192 16.88 4.25 7.02
N PRO A 193 17.48 4.17 8.22
CA PRO A 193 18.94 4.24 8.38
C PRO A 193 19.67 2.96 7.95
N SER A 194 18.96 1.91 7.51
CA SER A 194 19.59 0.73 6.91
C SER A 194 19.79 0.94 5.41
N SER A 195 21.04 0.78 4.98
CA SER A 195 21.58 0.86 3.61
C SER A 195 20.87 0.00 2.54
N ASP A 196 19.81 -0.73 2.90
CA ASP A 196 19.09 -1.65 2.01
C ASP A 196 17.70 -1.15 1.59
N ASN A 197 17.21 -0.03 2.12
CA ASN A 197 15.88 0.47 1.79
C ASN A 197 15.92 1.84 1.08
N TYR A 198 16.13 1.76 -0.23
CA TYR A 198 15.55 2.62 -1.27
C TYR A 198 15.29 4.08 -0.87
N TYR A 199 16.40 4.80 -0.71
CA TYR A 199 16.40 6.25 -0.55
C TYR A 199 15.88 6.91 -1.84
N PHE A 200 14.76 7.64 -1.73
CA PHE A 200 14.19 8.42 -2.83
C PHE A 200 14.01 9.87 -2.39
N ARG A 201 14.89 10.77 -2.83
CA ARG A 201 14.69 12.21 -2.62
C ARG A 201 13.92 12.77 -3.80
N VAL A 202 12.87 13.52 -3.52
CA VAL A 202 12.15 14.27 -4.56
C VAL A 202 13.05 15.36 -5.17
N GLU A 203 14.03 15.86 -4.41
CA GLU A 203 15.08 16.76 -4.90
C GLU A 203 15.87 16.15 -6.07
N ASP A 204 16.05 14.82 -6.09
CA ASP A 204 16.75 14.12 -7.17
C ASP A 204 15.89 14.00 -8.45
N LEU A 205 14.56 14.15 -8.37
CA LEU A 205 13.71 14.24 -9.58
C LEU A 205 13.74 15.65 -10.19
N LEU A 206 13.88 16.66 -9.33
CA LEU A 206 13.87 18.07 -9.69
C LEU A 206 15.27 18.62 -9.98
N SER A 207 16.31 17.81 -9.77
CA SER A 207 17.68 18.14 -10.17
C SER A 207 17.75 18.39 -11.68
N SER A 208 18.61 19.31 -12.09
CA SER A 208 18.79 19.82 -13.46
C SER A 208 19.23 18.78 -14.51
N ASP A 209 19.27 17.50 -14.16
CA ASP A 209 19.78 16.39 -15.00
C ASP A 209 18.84 15.99 -16.14
N GLY A 210 17.69 16.68 -16.29
CA GLY A 210 16.76 16.51 -17.39
C GLY A 210 15.77 15.34 -17.25
N VAL A 211 14.75 15.33 -18.11
CA VAL A 211 13.63 14.37 -18.07
C VAL A 211 14.10 12.92 -18.21
N GLY A 212 15.17 12.68 -18.99
CA GLY A 212 15.74 11.35 -19.19
C GLY A 212 16.33 10.75 -17.92
N ALA A 213 17.07 11.55 -17.13
CA ALA A 213 17.63 11.10 -15.85
C ALA A 213 16.53 10.86 -14.80
N ALA A 214 15.50 11.70 -14.79
CA ALA A 214 14.32 11.51 -13.94
C ALA A 214 13.60 10.19 -14.29
N LEU A 215 13.35 9.91 -15.57
CA LEU A 215 12.73 8.66 -16.03
C LEU A 215 13.58 7.43 -15.71
N ALA A 216 14.90 7.52 -15.87
CA ALA A 216 15.82 6.43 -15.50
C ALA A 216 15.77 6.16 -13.99
N ARG A 217 15.79 7.19 -13.14
CA ARG A 217 15.65 7.06 -11.68
C ARG A 217 14.30 6.44 -11.29
N ILE A 218 13.20 6.86 -11.93
CA ILE A 218 11.87 6.25 -11.74
C ILE A 218 11.89 4.78 -12.16
N TRP A 219 12.52 4.46 -13.30
CA TRP A 219 12.60 3.10 -13.81
C TRP A 219 13.43 2.18 -12.90
N THR A 220 14.58 2.64 -12.40
CA THR A 220 15.40 1.86 -11.46
C THR A 220 14.64 1.61 -10.16
N GLN A 221 13.89 2.59 -9.67
CA GLN A 221 13.03 2.41 -8.50
C GLN A 221 11.91 1.40 -8.78
N LEU A 222 11.23 1.52 -9.93
CA LEU A 222 10.18 0.58 -10.35
C LEU A 222 10.72 -0.86 -10.49
N ALA A 223 11.86 -1.03 -11.17
CA ALA A 223 12.51 -2.31 -11.35
C ALA A 223 12.91 -2.93 -10.01
N SER A 224 13.41 -2.12 -9.08
CA SER A 224 13.76 -2.58 -7.75
C SER A 224 12.55 -2.95 -6.88
N LEU A 225 11.43 -2.22 -7.01
CA LEU A 225 10.16 -2.52 -6.36
C LEU A 225 9.55 -3.83 -6.84
N MET A 226 9.76 -4.16 -8.12
CA MET A 226 9.29 -5.40 -8.74
C MET A 226 10.28 -6.56 -8.58
N TYR A 227 11.35 -6.37 -7.80
CA TYR A 227 12.46 -7.33 -7.69
C TYR A 227 13.01 -7.79 -9.05
N TRP A 228 12.90 -6.97 -10.09
CA TRP A 228 13.42 -7.24 -11.44
C TRP A 228 14.93 -7.04 -11.55
N ARG A 229 15.66 -7.22 -10.46
CA ARG A 229 17.11 -7.07 -10.45
C ARG A 229 17.74 -8.25 -11.19
N LEU A 230 18.73 -7.96 -12.03
CA LEU A 230 19.61 -9.01 -12.55
C LEU A 230 20.31 -9.68 -11.36
N PRO A 231 20.39 -11.02 -11.32
CA PRO A 231 21.27 -11.70 -10.38
C PRO A 231 22.70 -11.17 -10.59
N ASN A 232 23.32 -10.65 -9.53
CA ASN A 232 24.70 -10.12 -9.48
C ASN A 232 24.95 -8.75 -10.15
N ASP A 233 24.29 -7.69 -9.66
CA ASP A 233 24.72 -6.32 -9.96
C ASP A 233 26.01 -5.96 -9.19
N PRO A 234 27.15 -5.69 -9.87
CA PRO A 234 28.44 -5.41 -9.24
C PRO A 234 28.53 -4.05 -8.54
N SER A 235 27.49 -3.21 -8.59
CA SER A 235 27.45 -1.93 -7.87
C SER A 235 27.32 -2.07 -6.35
N GLN A 236 27.10 -3.28 -5.84
CA GLN A 236 27.16 -3.59 -4.41
C GLN A 236 28.57 -4.07 -4.01
N HIS A 237 29.52 -3.13 -3.94
CA HIS A 237 30.70 -3.39 -3.10
C HIS A 237 30.27 -3.40 -1.62
N PRO A 238 30.67 -4.40 -0.83
CA PRO A 238 30.50 -4.33 0.61
C PRO A 238 31.27 -3.11 1.13
N LEU A 239 30.64 -2.33 2.01
CA LEU A 239 31.29 -1.23 2.71
C LEU A 239 32.63 -1.74 3.31
N PRO A 240 33.73 -0.99 3.15
CA PRO A 240 35.01 -1.39 3.72
C PRO A 240 34.87 -1.41 5.25
N GLY A 241 34.91 -2.61 5.86
CA GLY A 241 34.93 -2.73 7.32
C GLY A 241 34.20 -3.90 7.95
N ARG A 242 33.54 -4.79 7.20
CA ARG A 242 33.04 -6.06 7.76
C ARG A 242 33.52 -7.25 6.95
N GLN A 243 34.56 -7.90 7.47
CA GLN A 243 34.95 -9.27 7.12
C GLN A 243 34.18 -10.27 8.01
N PRO A 244 34.04 -11.53 7.56
CA PRO A 244 32.94 -12.44 7.91
C PRO A 244 32.88 -12.84 9.39
#